data_AF-A0A954U4G8-F1
#
_entry.id   AF-A0A954U4G8-F1
#
_cell.length_a   1.000
_cell.length_b   1.000
_cell.length_c   1.000
_cell.angle_alpha   90.00
_cell.angle_beta   90.00
_cell.angle_gamma   90.00
#
_symmetry.space_group_name_H-M   'P 1'
#
loop_
_entity.id
_entity.type
_entity.pdbx_description
1 polymer ?
#
loop_
_entity_poly.entity_id
_entity_poly.type
_entity_poly.pdbx_seq_one_letter_code
_entity_poly.pdbx_strand_id
1 'polypeptide(L)'
;MHSRPRRLNSIAAFLLGSLSLLAQQTFAQETAAPNQSDTPKPNFVVLFADDLGYADLHCFGGEQMVTPNLDLMAEEGMRLTHFYASQGVCSASRCSLLTGCYNVRLGILGALGPGSKTCLNPDEQTIAEVLKPQGYATAIFGKWHLGDRDQGLPTHHGFDEYHGLPYSNDMWPSHPTSKHFPPLPLFEDDQIIDDSITADEQTNLTR
;
A
#
# COMPACT_ATOMS: atom_id res chain seq x y z
N MET A 1 -88.71 23.81 37.69
CA MET A 1 -87.45 23.83 38.48
C MET A 1 -86.95 25.27 38.46
N HIS A 2 -87.32 26.07 39.48
CA HIS A 2 -86.43 26.50 40.59
C HIS A 2 -85.18 27.23 40.09
N SER A 3 -84.81 28.47 40.44
CA SER A 3 -85.32 29.58 41.27
C SER A 3 -84.34 30.76 41.05
N ARG A 4 -84.83 32.02 41.03
CA ARG A 4 -84.00 33.27 41.04
C ARG A 4 -83.19 33.39 42.38
N PRO A 5 -82.36 34.45 42.71
CA PRO A 5 -82.04 35.73 42.06
C PRO A 5 -80.59 36.34 42.25
N ARG A 6 -80.35 37.51 41.62
CA ARG A 6 -79.62 38.75 42.03
C ARG A 6 -78.20 38.80 42.67
N ARG A 7 -77.39 39.69 42.06
CA ARG A 7 -76.45 40.73 42.61
C ARG A 7 -75.17 40.28 43.34
N LEU A 8 -73.99 40.79 42.92
CA LEU A 8 -73.22 41.91 43.53
C LEU A 8 -71.73 41.86 43.12
N ASN A 9 -71.14 43.05 43.03
CA ASN A 9 -69.72 43.32 42.83
C ASN A 9 -68.84 42.66 43.89
N SER A 10 -67.62 42.26 43.50
CA SER A 10 -66.45 42.29 44.39
C SER A 10 -65.16 42.53 43.60
N ILE A 11 -64.46 43.56 44.05
CA ILE A 11 -63.11 43.98 43.66
C ILE A 11 -62.12 42.94 44.18
N ALA A 12 -61.14 42.56 43.37
CA ALA A 12 -59.89 41.96 43.85
C ALA A 12 -58.73 42.51 43.02
N ALA A 13 -58.03 43.48 43.60
CA ALA A 13 -56.73 43.92 43.16
C ALA A 13 -55.69 42.87 43.57
N PHE A 14 -54.80 42.48 42.65
CA PHE A 14 -53.50 41.92 43.00
C PHE A 14 -52.44 42.55 42.08
N LEU A 15 -51.71 43.49 42.69
CA LEU A 15 -50.35 43.88 42.33
C LEU A 15 -49.38 42.73 42.64
N LEU A 16 -48.16 42.87 42.11
CA LEU A 16 -46.94 42.03 42.30
C LEU A 16 -46.79 40.98 41.19
N GLY A 17 -45.73 40.93 40.39
CA GLY A 17 -44.50 41.72 40.35
C GLY A 17 -43.73 41.26 39.10
N SER A 18 -43.09 42.19 38.40
CA SER A 18 -42.25 41.91 37.25
C SER A 18 -40.98 41.18 37.71
N LEU A 19 -40.95 39.87 37.53
CA LEU A 19 -39.76 39.05 37.74
C LEU A 19 -38.83 39.26 36.53
N SER A 20 -37.93 40.24 36.63
CA SER A 20 -36.85 40.45 35.66
C SER A 20 -35.90 39.26 35.74
N LEU A 21 -36.06 38.31 34.84
CA LEU A 21 -35.18 37.14 34.71
C LEU A 21 -33.82 37.62 34.17
N LEU A 22 -32.85 37.86 35.05
CA LEU A 22 -31.45 38.02 34.64
C LEU A 22 -30.97 36.67 34.11
N ALA A 23 -30.98 36.51 32.79
CA ALA A 23 -30.27 35.42 32.13
C ALA A 23 -28.77 35.67 32.30
N GLN A 24 -28.14 34.97 33.25
CA GLN A 24 -26.69 34.87 33.32
C GLN A 24 -26.21 34.12 32.09
N GLN A 25 -25.60 34.84 31.13
CA GLN A 25 -24.86 34.22 30.06
C GLN A 25 -23.58 33.61 30.65
N THR A 26 -23.63 32.32 30.97
CA THR A 26 -22.43 31.51 31.18
C THR A 26 -21.72 31.40 29.84
N PHE A 27 -20.64 32.16 29.65
CA PHE A 27 -19.68 31.91 28.59
C PHE A 27 -19.06 30.53 28.85
N ALA A 28 -19.53 29.52 28.11
CA ALA A 28 -18.83 28.27 27.99
C ALA A 28 -17.55 28.58 27.21
N GLN A 29 -16.41 28.59 27.92
CA GLN A 29 -15.11 28.71 27.31
C GLN A 29 -14.87 27.41 26.54
N GLU A 30 -15.07 27.46 25.23
CA GLU A 30 -14.79 26.38 24.30
C GLU A 30 -13.30 26.06 24.40
N THR A 31 -12.98 25.04 25.19
CA THR A 31 -11.64 24.50 25.25
C THR A 31 -11.37 23.88 23.89
N ALA A 32 -10.67 24.61 23.04
CA ALA A 32 -10.16 24.10 21.79
C ALA A 32 -9.48 22.76 22.08
N ALA A 33 -10.01 21.69 21.50
CA ALA A 33 -9.38 20.37 21.57
C ALA A 33 -7.91 20.53 21.13
N PRO A 34 -6.97 19.81 21.77
CA PRO A 34 -5.58 19.87 21.35
C PRO A 34 -5.53 19.59 19.85
N ASN A 35 -4.93 20.50 19.08
CA ASN A 35 -4.63 20.30 17.67
C ASN A 35 -4.05 18.90 17.55
N GLN A 36 -4.76 18.04 16.83
CA GLN A 36 -4.29 16.72 16.46
C GLN A 36 -2.89 16.95 15.88
N SER A 37 -1.86 16.48 16.58
CA SER A 37 -0.50 16.67 16.10
C SER A 37 -0.43 16.06 14.71
N ASP A 38 -0.24 16.90 13.69
CA ASP A 38 0.09 16.54 12.31
C ASP A 38 1.49 15.89 12.30
N THR A 39 1.64 14.77 13.00
CA THR A 39 2.81 13.93 12.86
C THR A 39 2.74 13.43 11.42
N PRO A 40 3.70 13.82 10.55
CA PRO A 40 3.66 13.39 9.16
C PRO A 40 3.67 11.87 9.13
N LYS A 41 2.80 11.29 8.31
CA LYS A 41 2.79 9.85 8.09
C LYS A 41 4.16 9.42 7.54
N PRO A 42 4.70 8.26 7.96
CA PRO A 42 5.98 7.79 7.42
C PRO A 42 5.82 7.37 5.96
N ASN A 43 6.88 7.51 5.17
CA ASN A 43 6.97 6.91 3.83
C ASN A 43 7.42 5.46 3.94
N PHE A 44 6.78 4.57 3.19
CA PHE A 44 7.19 3.16 3.10
C PHE A 44 7.97 2.95 1.80
N VAL A 45 9.24 2.55 1.91
CA VAL A 45 10.09 2.19 0.77
C VAL A 45 10.55 0.76 0.97
N VAL A 46 10.12 -0.15 0.08
CA VAL A 46 10.46 -1.57 0.15
C VAL A 46 11.44 -1.89 -0.98
N LEU A 47 12.69 -2.19 -0.62
CA LEU A 47 13.70 -2.70 -1.55
C LEU A 47 13.63 -4.22 -1.55
N PHE A 48 13.18 -4.81 -2.67
CA PHE A 48 13.04 -6.26 -2.80
C PHE A 48 13.95 -6.81 -3.90
N ALA A 49 15.16 -7.20 -3.51
CA ALA A 49 16.17 -7.76 -4.40
C ALA A 49 15.72 -9.11 -4.98
N ASP A 50 16.21 -9.44 -6.17
CA ASP A 50 15.97 -10.71 -6.86
C ASP A 50 17.26 -11.56 -6.77
N ASP A 51 17.11 -12.83 -6.39
CA ASP A 51 18.20 -13.81 -6.26
C ASP A 51 19.39 -13.41 -5.38
N LEU A 52 19.18 -12.52 -4.40
CA LEU A 52 20.19 -12.14 -3.41
C LEU A 52 20.28 -13.18 -2.28
N GLY A 53 21.45 -13.81 -2.16
CA GLY A 53 21.79 -14.75 -1.11
C GLY A 53 22.12 -14.08 0.23
N TYR A 54 22.00 -14.83 1.32
CA TYR A 54 22.26 -14.34 2.67
C TYR A 54 23.66 -13.72 2.82
N ALA A 55 24.69 -14.36 2.25
CA ALA A 55 26.09 -13.95 2.38
C ALA A 55 26.61 -13.17 1.15
N ASP A 56 25.72 -12.59 0.34
CA ASP A 56 26.16 -11.72 -0.77
C ASP A 56 26.56 -10.33 -0.27
N LEU A 57 25.94 -9.86 0.80
CA LEU A 57 26.23 -8.56 1.41
C LEU A 57 27.37 -8.66 2.41
N HIS A 58 28.25 -7.65 2.42
CA HIS A 58 29.38 -7.63 3.35
C HIS A 58 28.93 -7.51 4.81
N CYS A 59 27.87 -6.76 5.09
CA CYS A 59 27.24 -6.74 6.42
C CYS A 59 26.65 -8.09 6.88
N PHE A 60 26.63 -9.13 6.05
CA PHE A 60 26.27 -10.51 6.41
C PHE A 60 27.43 -11.51 6.28
N GLY A 61 28.66 -11.02 6.10
CA GLY A 61 29.88 -11.83 6.01
C GLY A 61 30.31 -12.18 4.58
N GLY A 62 29.70 -11.59 3.56
CA GLY A 62 30.14 -11.69 2.17
C GLY A 62 31.44 -10.93 1.91
N GLU A 63 32.31 -11.47 1.06
CA GLU A 63 33.58 -10.80 0.69
C GLU A 63 33.66 -10.47 -0.82
N GLN A 64 32.71 -10.96 -1.63
CA GLN A 64 32.79 -10.87 -3.08
C GLN A 64 32.22 -9.55 -3.63
N MET A 65 31.16 -9.03 -3.03
CA MET A 65 30.47 -7.83 -3.50
C MET A 65 30.84 -6.61 -2.67
N VAL A 66 30.92 -5.45 -3.33
CA VAL A 66 31.14 -4.15 -2.66
C VAL A 66 29.78 -3.48 -2.45
N THR A 67 29.30 -3.45 -1.20
CA THR A 67 27.92 -3.03 -0.86
C THR A 67 27.86 -1.87 0.15
N PRO A 68 28.61 -0.75 -0.04
CA PRO A 68 28.81 0.27 1.00
C PRO A 68 27.52 0.92 1.50
N ASN A 69 26.54 1.15 0.62
CA ASN A 69 25.27 1.78 1.01
C ASN A 69 24.38 0.83 1.83
N LEU A 70 24.38 -0.47 1.51
CA LEU A 70 23.62 -1.47 2.28
C LEU A 70 24.31 -1.80 3.61
N ASP A 71 25.64 -1.75 3.64
CA ASP A 71 26.41 -1.87 4.87
C ASP A 71 26.11 -0.70 5.82
N LEU A 72 26.10 0.54 5.29
CA LEU A 72 25.73 1.73 6.06
C LEU A 72 24.28 1.66 6.55
N MET A 73 23.34 1.22 5.71
CA MET A 73 21.94 1.02 6.10
C MET A 73 21.81 -0.01 7.25
N ALA A 74 22.62 -1.06 7.26
CA ALA A 74 22.64 -2.04 8.33
C ALA A 74 23.28 -1.51 9.62
N GLU A 75 24.27 -0.61 9.52
CA GLU A 75 24.92 0.05 10.65
C GLU A 75 24.04 1.11 11.32
N GLU A 76 23.35 1.94 10.53
CA GLU A 76 22.46 3.00 11.01
C GLU A 76 21.06 2.50 11.39
N GLY A 77 20.71 1.27 10.98
CA GLY A 77 19.38 0.71 11.11
C GLY A 77 19.32 -0.59 11.91
N MET A 78 18.39 -1.46 11.52
CA MET A 78 18.19 -2.76 12.12
C MET A 78 18.58 -3.85 11.13
N ARG A 79 19.45 -4.77 11.54
CA ARG A 79 19.86 -5.95 10.77
C ARG A 79 19.25 -7.22 11.35
N LEU A 80 18.47 -7.94 10.54
CA LEU A 80 17.85 -9.21 10.92
C LEU A 80 18.73 -10.39 10.48
N THR A 81 19.13 -11.24 11.42
CA THR A 81 19.93 -12.46 11.12
C THR A 81 19.09 -13.69 10.82
N HIS A 82 17.77 -13.61 11.04
CA HIS A 82 16.80 -14.69 10.85
C HIS A 82 15.54 -14.12 10.19
N PHE A 83 15.63 -13.77 8.92
CA PHE A 83 14.52 -13.28 8.09
C PHE A 83 14.30 -14.25 6.93
N TYR A 84 13.04 -14.60 6.64
CA TYR A 84 12.70 -15.67 5.70
C TYR A 84 11.67 -15.22 4.69
N ALA A 85 11.85 -15.62 3.42
CA ALA A 85 10.80 -15.59 2.42
C ALA A 85 9.90 -16.83 2.55
N SER A 86 8.63 -16.73 2.14
CA SER A 86 7.68 -17.85 2.15
C SER A 86 8.10 -19.01 1.23
N GLN A 87 8.81 -18.69 0.15
CA GLN A 87 9.39 -19.60 -0.83
C GLN A 87 10.67 -18.98 -1.39
N GLY A 88 11.66 -19.82 -1.74
CA GLY A 88 12.86 -19.40 -2.46
C GLY A 88 12.64 -19.23 -3.97
N VAL A 89 11.48 -18.71 -4.38
CA VAL A 89 11.08 -18.57 -5.80
C VAL A 89 10.34 -17.25 -6.01
N CYS A 90 10.67 -16.53 -7.09
CA CYS A 90 10.26 -15.13 -7.34
C CYS A 90 8.75 -14.84 -7.18
N SER A 91 7.87 -15.40 -8.01
CA SER A 91 6.43 -15.04 -7.95
C SER A 91 5.80 -15.45 -6.62
N ALA A 92 6.19 -16.60 -6.07
CA ALA A 92 5.68 -17.07 -4.79
C ALA A 92 6.10 -16.14 -3.63
N SER A 93 7.35 -15.70 -3.58
CA SER A 93 7.83 -14.78 -2.53
C SER A 93 7.22 -13.38 -2.67
N ARG A 94 7.12 -12.84 -3.89
CA ARG A 94 6.47 -11.55 -4.18
C ARG A 94 4.99 -11.55 -3.80
N CYS A 95 4.30 -12.64 -4.09
CA CYS A 95 2.90 -12.83 -3.72
C CYS A 95 2.72 -12.71 -2.20
N SER A 96 3.55 -13.41 -1.42
CA SER A 96 3.48 -13.33 0.04
C SER A 96 3.88 -11.99 0.61
N LEU A 97 4.89 -11.33 0.01
CA LEU A 97 5.30 -9.99 0.44
C LEU A 97 4.15 -9.00 0.31
N LEU A 98 3.46 -8.99 -0.83
CA LEU A 98 2.45 -7.98 -1.13
C LEU A 98 1.14 -8.24 -0.40
N THR A 99 0.75 -9.49 -0.20
CA THR A 99 -0.56 -9.85 0.38
C THR A 99 -0.50 -10.20 1.87
N GLY A 100 0.69 -10.42 2.43
CA GLY A 100 0.85 -10.99 3.77
C GLY A 100 0.37 -12.44 3.90
N CYS A 101 0.03 -13.12 2.80
CA CYS A 101 -0.54 -14.46 2.79
C CYS A 101 0.46 -15.49 2.25
N TYR A 102 0.37 -16.73 2.71
CA TYR A 102 1.14 -17.82 2.10
C TYR A 102 0.72 -18.01 0.63
N ASN A 103 1.71 -18.01 -0.27
CA ASN A 103 1.53 -18.16 -1.71
C ASN A 103 0.68 -19.38 -2.11
N VAL A 104 0.76 -20.48 -1.34
CA VAL A 104 -0.03 -21.70 -1.56
C VAL A 104 -1.53 -21.50 -1.34
N ARG A 105 -1.94 -20.60 -0.42
CA ARG A 105 -3.34 -20.19 -0.24
C ARG A 105 -3.88 -19.53 -1.51
N LEU A 106 -3.00 -18.81 -2.20
CA LEU A 106 -3.33 -17.98 -3.36
C LEU A 106 -3.06 -18.68 -4.70
N GLY A 107 -2.64 -19.96 -4.68
CA GLY A 107 -2.40 -20.75 -5.88
C GLY A 107 -1.14 -20.35 -6.68
N ILE A 108 -0.26 -19.51 -6.13
CA ILE A 108 1.02 -19.16 -6.76
C ILE A 108 2.10 -20.13 -6.29
N LEU A 109 2.33 -21.21 -7.03
CA LEU A 109 3.15 -22.35 -6.59
C LEU A 109 4.61 -22.36 -7.07
N GLY A 110 5.05 -21.32 -7.76
CA GLY A 110 6.38 -21.22 -8.34
C GLY A 110 6.56 -19.91 -9.09
N ALA A 111 7.53 -19.85 -10.00
CA ALA A 111 7.73 -18.70 -10.87
C ALA A 111 6.74 -18.76 -12.04
N LEU A 112 5.93 -17.72 -12.20
CA LEU A 112 5.01 -17.59 -13.33
C LEU A 112 5.81 -17.29 -14.60
N GLY A 113 5.53 -18.02 -15.67
CA GLY A 113 6.12 -17.73 -16.98
C GLY A 113 5.35 -16.66 -17.75
N PRO A 114 5.92 -16.14 -18.85
CA PRO A 114 5.21 -15.26 -19.77
C PRO A 114 3.91 -15.91 -20.29
N GLY A 115 2.83 -15.14 -20.34
CA GLY A 115 1.51 -15.59 -20.76
C GLY A 115 0.80 -16.54 -19.79
N SER A 116 1.25 -16.61 -18.54
CA SER A 116 0.64 -17.47 -17.51
C SER A 116 -0.86 -17.20 -17.35
N LYS A 117 -1.66 -18.28 -17.28
CA LYS A 117 -3.11 -18.21 -16.94
C LYS A 117 -3.38 -17.89 -15.49
N THR A 118 -2.40 -18.14 -14.64
CA THR A 118 -2.45 -17.76 -13.22
C THR A 118 -1.82 -16.38 -13.07
N CYS A 119 -2.50 -15.51 -12.31
CA CYS A 119 -2.00 -14.22 -11.83
C CYS A 119 -2.40 -14.04 -10.36
N LEU A 120 -1.98 -12.95 -9.73
CA LEU A 120 -2.50 -12.54 -8.43
C LEU A 120 -4.02 -12.37 -8.52
N ASN A 121 -4.75 -13.02 -7.62
CA ASN A 121 -6.21 -12.95 -7.62
C ASN A 121 -6.65 -11.50 -7.31
N PRO A 122 -7.51 -10.88 -8.15
CA PRO A 122 -8.02 -9.52 -7.91
C PRO A 122 -8.84 -9.37 -6.61
N ASP A 123 -9.31 -10.46 -6.02
CA ASP A 123 -9.99 -10.43 -4.71
C ASP A 123 -9.02 -10.40 -3.51
N GLU A 124 -7.70 -10.54 -3.74
CA GLU A 124 -6.69 -10.44 -2.68
C GLU A 124 -6.19 -9.02 -2.52
N GLN A 125 -6.06 -8.57 -1.28
CA GLN A 125 -5.60 -7.22 -0.99
C GLN A 125 -4.07 -7.16 -0.90
N THR A 126 -3.47 -6.25 -1.67
CA THR A 126 -2.05 -5.92 -1.55
C THR A 126 -1.80 -4.84 -0.50
N ILE A 127 -0.54 -4.68 -0.09
CA ILE A 127 -0.10 -3.57 0.74
C ILE A 127 -0.44 -2.20 0.12
N ALA A 128 -0.40 -2.08 -1.22
CA ALA A 128 -0.77 -0.85 -1.90
C ALA A 128 -2.28 -0.54 -1.73
N GLU A 129 -3.14 -1.55 -1.88
CA GLU A 129 -4.59 -1.40 -1.67
C GLU A 129 -4.98 -1.12 -0.22
N VAL A 130 -4.16 -1.57 0.73
CA VAL A 130 -4.32 -1.23 2.15
C VAL A 130 -3.88 0.22 2.44
N LEU A 131 -2.78 0.67 1.84
CA LEU A 131 -2.21 2.00 2.09
C LEU A 131 -2.92 3.13 1.33
N LYS A 132 -3.39 2.88 0.11
CA LYS A 132 -4.00 3.90 -0.77
C LYS A 132 -5.21 4.61 -0.15
N PRO A 133 -6.18 3.92 0.49
CA PRO A 133 -7.28 4.58 1.22
C PRO A 133 -6.81 5.44 2.39
N GLN A 134 -5.58 5.23 2.88
CA GLN A 134 -4.95 6.05 3.93
C GLN A 134 -4.26 7.30 3.37
N GLY A 135 -4.41 7.60 2.07
CA GLY A 135 -3.86 8.79 1.42
C GLY A 135 -2.40 8.66 0.98
N TYR A 136 -1.91 7.43 0.82
CA TYR A 136 -0.59 7.18 0.24
C TYR A 136 -0.65 7.18 -1.29
N ALA A 137 0.33 7.83 -1.92
CA ALA A 137 0.68 7.55 -3.31
C ALA A 137 1.48 6.24 -3.35
N THR A 138 1.23 5.40 -4.35
CA THR A 138 1.78 4.05 -4.44
C THR A 138 2.42 3.82 -5.80
N ALA A 139 3.66 3.32 -5.81
CA ALA A 139 4.37 3.05 -7.05
C ALA A 139 5.19 1.77 -6.92
N ILE A 140 5.41 1.09 -8.04
CA ILE A 140 6.31 -0.06 -8.13
C ILE A 140 7.23 0.09 -9.34
N PHE A 141 8.52 -0.11 -9.10
CA PHE A 141 9.56 -0.01 -10.11
C PHE A 141 10.32 -1.33 -10.22
N GLY A 142 10.55 -1.79 -11.46
CA GLY A 142 11.25 -3.03 -11.75
C GLY A 142 10.32 -4.22 -11.95
N LYS A 143 10.64 -5.36 -11.33
CA LYS A 143 10.01 -6.65 -11.64
C LYS A 143 8.71 -6.88 -10.86
N TRP A 144 7.62 -7.14 -11.59
CA TRP A 144 6.32 -7.50 -11.02
C TRP A 144 6.19 -9.00 -10.72
N HIS A 145 6.19 -9.82 -11.78
CA HIS A 145 6.19 -11.29 -11.74
C HIS A 145 4.98 -11.96 -11.06
N LEU A 146 3.82 -11.31 -11.05
CA LEU A 146 2.57 -11.86 -10.52
C LEU A 146 1.43 -11.95 -11.54
N GLY A 147 1.78 -11.90 -12.83
CA GLY A 147 0.85 -11.91 -13.95
C GLY A 147 1.17 -10.79 -14.91
N ASP A 148 1.12 -11.09 -16.20
CA ASP A 148 1.56 -10.19 -17.28
C ASP A 148 0.42 -9.84 -18.25
N ARG A 149 -0.82 -10.11 -17.86
CA ARG A 149 -2.00 -9.96 -18.71
C ARG A 149 -3.17 -9.36 -17.94
N ASP A 150 -3.94 -8.53 -18.65
CA ASP A 150 -5.22 -7.98 -18.19
C ASP A 150 -5.14 -7.47 -16.74
N GLN A 151 -6.03 -7.98 -15.88
CA GLN A 151 -6.17 -7.64 -14.46
C GLN A 151 -4.96 -8.04 -13.59
N GLY A 152 -3.97 -8.73 -14.14
CA GLY A 152 -2.80 -9.17 -13.39
C GLY A 152 -1.71 -8.12 -13.22
N LEU A 153 -1.80 -6.95 -13.89
CA LEU A 153 -0.79 -5.89 -13.80
C LEU A 153 -0.88 -5.12 -12.46
N PRO A 154 0.23 -4.50 -11.99
CA PRO A 154 0.25 -3.84 -10.68
C PRO A 154 -0.79 -2.73 -10.49
N THR A 155 -1.13 -2.01 -11.57
CA THR A 155 -2.12 -0.92 -11.57
C THR A 155 -3.54 -1.40 -11.26
N HIS A 156 -3.81 -2.70 -11.42
CA HIS A 156 -5.06 -3.34 -10.99
C HIS A 156 -5.02 -3.80 -9.53
N HIS A 157 -3.87 -3.70 -8.86
CA HIS A 157 -3.62 -4.19 -7.50
C HIS A 157 -3.15 -3.06 -6.57
N GLY A 158 -3.71 -1.87 -6.77
CA GLY A 158 -3.56 -0.72 -5.87
C GLY A 158 -2.46 0.27 -6.25
N PHE A 159 -1.46 -0.11 -7.06
CA PHE A 159 -0.38 0.80 -7.44
C PHE A 159 -0.88 1.91 -8.38
N ASP A 160 -0.52 3.17 -8.12
CA ASP A 160 -0.81 4.31 -8.97
C ASP A 160 0.12 4.37 -10.18
N GLU A 161 1.38 4.02 -9.99
CA GLU A 161 2.42 4.05 -11.02
C GLU A 161 3.14 2.69 -11.12
N TYR A 162 3.42 2.27 -12.34
CA TYR A 162 4.28 1.11 -12.61
C TYR A 162 5.28 1.43 -13.72
N HIS A 163 6.55 1.14 -13.50
CA HIS A 163 7.54 1.11 -14.57
C HIS A 163 8.44 -0.11 -14.40
N GLY A 164 8.46 -1.01 -15.39
CA GLY A 164 9.37 -2.14 -15.37
C GLY A 164 8.89 -3.40 -16.09
N LEU A 165 9.40 -4.55 -15.64
CA LEU A 165 9.25 -5.84 -16.32
C LEU A 165 8.12 -6.66 -15.70
N PRO A 166 7.23 -7.27 -16.50
CA PRO A 166 6.09 -8.02 -15.97
C PRO A 166 6.51 -9.38 -15.39
N TYR A 167 7.69 -9.87 -15.73
CA TYR A 167 8.30 -11.13 -15.26
C TYR A 167 9.83 -11.03 -15.22
N SER A 168 10.51 -12.15 -14.93
CA SER A 168 11.98 -12.16 -14.83
C SER A 168 12.66 -11.64 -16.11
N ASN A 169 13.73 -10.88 -15.94
CA ASN A 169 14.51 -10.31 -17.03
C ASN A 169 15.24 -11.39 -17.88
N ASP A 170 15.44 -12.59 -17.32
CA ASP A 170 15.99 -13.73 -18.04
C ASP A 170 14.95 -14.49 -18.88
N MET A 171 13.64 -14.24 -18.74
CA MET A 171 12.59 -14.87 -19.54
C MET A 171 12.40 -14.18 -20.90
N TRP A 172 13.45 -14.19 -21.72
CA TRP A 172 13.53 -13.55 -23.05
C TRP A 172 14.21 -14.48 -24.08
N PRO A 173 14.24 -14.16 -25.39
CA PRO A 173 14.71 -15.08 -26.43
C PRO A 173 16.17 -15.54 -26.30
N SER A 174 16.98 -14.77 -25.56
CA SER A 174 18.40 -15.08 -25.29
C SER A 174 18.62 -15.78 -23.95
N HIS A 175 17.58 -16.36 -23.34
CA HIS A 175 17.72 -17.10 -22.07
C HIS A 175 18.80 -18.21 -22.18
N PRO A 176 19.66 -18.40 -21.16
CA PRO A 176 20.81 -19.30 -21.26
C PRO A 176 20.47 -20.77 -21.60
N THR A 177 19.36 -21.27 -21.07
CA THR A 177 18.95 -22.68 -21.21
C THR A 177 17.61 -22.93 -21.92
N SER A 178 16.90 -21.88 -22.33
CA SER A 178 15.59 -21.97 -22.98
C SER A 178 15.56 -21.00 -24.16
N LYS A 179 14.99 -21.38 -25.30
CA LYS A 179 14.88 -20.50 -26.49
C LYS A 179 13.43 -20.19 -26.87
N HIS A 180 12.50 -20.49 -25.97
CA HIS A 180 11.06 -20.43 -26.27
C HIS A 180 10.33 -19.31 -25.53
N PHE A 181 11.06 -18.42 -24.87
CA PHE A 181 10.45 -17.22 -24.29
C PHE A 181 10.14 -16.18 -25.37
N PRO A 182 9.03 -15.45 -25.23
CA PRO A 182 8.70 -14.33 -26.12
C PRO A 182 9.72 -13.18 -25.93
N PRO A 183 9.69 -12.17 -26.81
CA PRO A 183 10.31 -10.88 -26.52
C PRO A 183 9.94 -10.36 -25.12
N LEU A 184 10.87 -9.62 -24.49
CA LEU A 184 10.69 -9.08 -23.14
C LEU A 184 10.17 -7.64 -23.25
N PRO A 185 8.91 -7.38 -22.87
CA PRO A 185 8.35 -6.04 -22.89
C PRO A 185 8.76 -5.24 -21.64
N LEU A 186 8.83 -3.92 -21.81
CA LEU A 186 8.90 -2.91 -20.75
C LEU A 186 7.56 -2.19 -20.66
N PHE A 187 7.05 -2.06 -19.44
CA PHE A 187 5.77 -1.41 -19.16
C PHE A 187 5.97 -0.04 -18.54
N GLU A 188 5.06 0.87 -18.90
CA GLU A 188 4.70 2.06 -18.15
C GLU A 188 3.19 1.98 -17.88
N ASP A 189 2.82 1.87 -16.61
CA ASP A 189 1.48 1.59 -16.13
C ASP A 189 0.86 0.33 -16.78
N ASP A 190 -0.17 0.50 -17.60
CA ASP A 190 -0.83 -0.60 -18.32
C ASP A 190 -0.41 -0.69 -19.80
N GLN A 191 0.58 0.11 -20.22
CA GLN A 191 1.05 0.19 -21.59
C GLN A 191 2.43 -0.43 -21.77
N ILE A 192 2.60 -1.15 -22.87
CA ILE A 192 3.93 -1.57 -23.34
C ILE A 192 4.58 -0.38 -24.04
N ILE A 193 5.69 0.12 -23.49
CA ILE A 193 6.46 1.24 -24.07
C ILE A 193 7.63 0.77 -24.94
N ASP A 194 8.08 -0.47 -24.71
CA ASP A 194 9.04 -1.18 -25.55
C ASP A 194 8.63 -2.66 -25.55
N ASP A 195 8.43 -3.25 -26.73
CA ASP A 195 7.95 -4.62 -26.86
C ASP A 195 9.07 -5.67 -26.82
N SER A 196 10.34 -5.26 -26.84
CA SER A 196 11.48 -6.15 -26.96
C SER A 196 12.80 -5.52 -26.49
N ILE A 197 12.93 -5.26 -25.19
CA ILE A 197 14.16 -4.70 -24.63
C ILE A 197 15.37 -5.64 -24.82
N THR A 198 16.51 -5.04 -25.13
CA THR A 198 17.80 -5.69 -25.30
C THR A 198 18.53 -5.91 -23.97
N ALA A 199 19.59 -6.73 -23.97
CA ALA A 199 20.45 -6.88 -22.80
C ALA A 199 21.10 -5.56 -22.34
N ASP A 200 21.49 -4.70 -23.28
CA ASP A 200 22.12 -3.43 -22.96
C ASP A 200 21.11 -2.47 -22.32
N GLU A 201 19.86 -2.44 -22.80
CA GLU A 201 18.78 -1.66 -22.20
C GLU A 201 18.41 -2.15 -20.79
N GLN A 202 18.42 -3.47 -20.56
CA GLN A 202 18.18 -4.05 -19.24
C GLN A 202 19.14 -3.51 -18.16
N THR A 203 20.35 -3.07 -18.53
CA THR A 203 21.32 -2.50 -17.59
C THR A 203 20.97 -1.08 -17.12
N ASN A 204 19.93 -0.46 -17.71
CA ASN A 204 19.53 0.92 -17.48
C ASN A 204 18.08 1.07 -17.00
N LEU A 205 17.40 -0.02 -16.60
CA LEU A 205 15.98 0.00 -16.20
C LEU A 205 15.66 0.84 -14.96
N THR A 206 16.67 1.28 -14.22
CA THR A 206 16.52 2.04 -12.97
C THR A 206 17.36 3.32 -12.99
N ARG A 207 17.75 3.81 -14.17
CA ARG A 207 18.55 5.05 -14.33
C ARG A 207 17.69 6.28 -14.50
#